data_AF-A0A0K8QMQ2-F1
#
_entry.id   AF-A0A0K8QMQ2-F1
#
_cell.length_a   1.000
_cell.length_b   1.000
_cell.length_c   1.000
_cell.angle_alpha   90.00
_cell.angle_beta   90.00
_cell.angle_gamma   90.00
#
_symmetry.space_group_name_H-M   'P 1'
#
loop_
_entity.id
_entity.type
_entity.pdbx_description
1 polymer ?
#
loop_
_entity_poly.entity_id
_entity_poly.type
_entity_poly.pdbx_seq_one_letter_code
_entity_poly.pdbx_strand_id
1 'polypeptide(L)'
;MSHPRSLPCLLTLAAALAAALPAYAGDDTAAQLRDELGAMRLQLAERGLFADLAAGAAPLTVELPADRRVDLGLVVDSTDAAHARDGLRVLAVTPGGLGARMGVRAGDVLTRVNAQPLTGLGADADGRALAASRLREALDALPDGAAFALGVDRGGRALALSAPVERVALPAMRVELAAAADPPAADGSSCARISTFDVAPRNQRVYPAALLLIDGRNAGVSGQQNFRVSPGHHVLTVAERIDRRQLPSTLIARAGRSYGASTKTLEIDVSAGQIYHLGAQLRVDRVPDAGPGESWWEPVIWLTAPARCP
;
A
#
# COMPACT_ATOMS: atom_id res chain seq x y z
N MET A 1 12.69 54.98 -59.90
CA MET A 1 12.09 56.15 -59.22
C MET A 1 11.00 55.66 -58.30
N SER A 2 11.22 55.89 -56.99
CA SER A 2 10.25 56.04 -55.89
C SER A 2 9.12 55.03 -55.65
N HIS A 3 9.20 54.38 -54.48
CA HIS A 3 8.08 53.89 -53.64
C HIS A 3 7.05 55.00 -53.32
N PRO A 4 5.78 54.66 -52.95
CA PRO A 4 5.39 54.31 -51.57
C PRO A 4 4.38 53.13 -51.47
N ARG A 5 4.58 52.14 -50.58
CA ARG A 5 4.04 51.99 -49.21
C ARG A 5 2.51 51.88 -49.07
N SER A 6 1.98 50.67 -48.81
CA SER A 6 0.81 50.40 -47.94
C SER A 6 0.75 48.93 -47.47
N LEU A 7 1.06 48.68 -46.19
CA LEU A 7 0.50 47.59 -45.34
C LEU A 7 -0.88 48.09 -44.80
N PRO A 8 -1.80 47.28 -44.17
CA PRO A 8 -1.63 46.04 -43.39
C PRO A 8 -2.71 44.96 -43.76
N CYS A 9 -2.83 43.74 -43.21
CA CYS A 9 -3.21 43.40 -41.84
C CYS A 9 -3.11 41.88 -41.67
N LEU A 10 -2.18 41.44 -40.83
CA LEU A 10 -1.97 40.05 -40.40
C LEU A 10 -2.86 39.81 -39.17
N LEU A 11 -3.88 38.95 -39.30
CA LEU A 11 -4.63 38.39 -38.18
C LEU A 11 -4.03 37.01 -37.86
N THR A 12 -3.02 36.99 -36.99
CA THR A 12 -2.52 35.78 -36.34
C THR A 12 -3.48 35.37 -35.22
N LEU A 13 -4.22 34.29 -35.44
CA LEU A 13 -5.02 33.61 -34.43
C LEU A 13 -4.06 32.75 -33.57
N ALA A 14 -3.69 33.23 -32.39
CA ALA A 14 -2.94 32.44 -31.42
C ALA A 14 -3.90 31.50 -30.69
N ALA A 15 -3.93 30.23 -31.11
CA ALA A 15 -4.58 29.17 -30.34
C ALA A 15 -3.71 28.85 -29.11
N ALA A 16 -4.18 29.26 -27.93
CA ALA A 16 -3.58 28.85 -26.67
C ALA A 16 -3.85 27.35 -26.45
N LEU A 17 -2.86 26.51 -26.71
CA LEU A 17 -2.83 25.13 -26.25
C LEU A 17 -2.64 25.16 -24.72
N ALA A 18 -3.74 25.05 -23.98
CA ALA A 18 -3.68 24.74 -22.56
C ALA A 18 -3.18 23.30 -22.42
N ALA A 19 -1.90 23.13 -22.09
CA ALA A 19 -1.34 21.86 -21.68
C ALA A 19 -2.07 21.41 -20.40
N ALA A 20 -2.99 20.45 -20.54
CA ALA A 20 -3.56 19.75 -19.40
C ALA A 20 -2.43 18.94 -18.75
N LEU A 21 -1.91 19.46 -17.63
CA LEU A 21 -1.02 18.70 -16.75
C LEU A 21 -1.82 17.51 -16.18
N PRO A 22 -1.27 16.29 -16.17
CA PRO A 22 -1.93 15.17 -15.50
C PRO A 22 -2.02 15.47 -14.01
N ALA A 23 -3.24 15.45 -13.47
CA ALA A 23 -3.46 15.46 -12.03
C ALA A 23 -2.79 14.22 -11.42
N TYR A 24 -1.74 14.43 -10.64
CA TYR A 24 -1.07 13.37 -9.89
C TYR A 24 -2.04 12.73 -8.89
N ALA A 25 -2.08 11.40 -8.88
CA ALA A 25 -2.85 10.55 -7.97
C ALA A 25 -2.29 10.59 -6.53
N GLY A 26 -2.45 11.73 -5.84
CA GLY A 26 -1.91 11.95 -4.49
C GLY A 26 -2.61 11.16 -3.37
N ASP A 27 -3.88 10.79 -3.55
CA ASP A 27 -4.68 10.15 -2.48
C ASP A 27 -4.28 8.68 -2.24
N ASP A 28 -3.97 7.93 -3.29
CA ASP A 28 -3.55 6.52 -3.18
C ASP A 28 -2.18 6.40 -2.52
N THR A 29 -1.26 7.32 -2.84
CA THR A 29 0.09 7.35 -2.25
C THR A 29 0.03 7.64 -0.75
N ALA A 30 -0.82 8.59 -0.33
CA ALA A 30 -1.00 8.92 1.08
C ALA A 30 -1.70 7.79 1.87
N ALA A 31 -2.59 7.04 1.22
CA ALA A 31 -3.24 5.87 1.81
C ALA A 31 -2.24 4.72 2.01
N GLN A 32 -1.49 4.37 0.97
CA GLN A 32 -0.46 3.34 1.05
C GLN A 32 0.60 3.67 2.11
N LEU A 33 1.05 4.92 2.17
CA LEU A 33 2.02 5.36 3.18
C LEU A 33 1.45 5.21 4.60
N ARG A 34 0.16 5.51 4.82
CA ARG A 34 -0.48 5.31 6.13
C ARG A 34 -0.52 3.84 6.53
N ASP A 35 -0.78 2.94 5.59
CA ASP A 35 -0.80 1.49 5.85
C ASP A 35 0.60 0.96 6.17
N GLU A 36 1.62 1.39 5.42
CA GLU A 36 3.02 1.05 5.68
C GLU A 36 3.49 1.57 7.06
N LEU A 37 3.14 2.81 7.40
CA LEU A 37 3.40 3.38 8.73
C LEU A 37 2.66 2.63 9.83
N GLY A 38 1.45 2.12 9.56
CA GLY A 38 0.68 1.30 10.49
C GLY A 38 1.39 -0.01 10.84
N ALA A 39 1.89 -0.72 9.83
CA ALA A 39 2.68 -1.94 10.03
C ALA A 39 3.98 -1.67 10.81
N MET A 40 4.67 -0.57 10.47
CA MET A 40 5.88 -0.15 11.18
C MET A 40 5.60 0.18 12.66
N ARG A 41 4.49 0.85 12.97
CA ARG A 41 4.06 1.11 14.36
C ARG A 41 3.82 -0.17 15.13
N LEU A 42 3.22 -1.19 14.54
CA LEU A 42 3.03 -2.46 15.24
C LEU A 42 4.38 -3.11 15.60
N GLN A 43 5.33 -3.15 14.66
CA GLN A 43 6.67 -3.70 14.91
C GLN A 43 7.44 -2.92 15.98
N LEU A 44 7.35 -1.59 16.00
CA LEU A 44 8.00 -0.77 17.02
C LEU A 44 7.37 -0.99 18.41
N ALA A 45 6.06 -1.26 18.49
CA ALA A 45 5.37 -1.60 19.73
C ALA A 45 5.80 -2.96 20.28
N GLU A 46 5.91 -3.98 19.42
CA GLU A 46 6.40 -5.31 19.80
C GLU A 46 7.85 -5.26 20.34
N ARG A 47 8.64 -4.30 19.87
CA ARG A 47 10.01 -4.03 20.36
C ARG A 47 10.05 -3.17 21.63
N GLY A 48 8.90 -2.78 22.19
CA GLY A 48 8.79 -2.03 23.44
C GLY A 48 9.04 -0.53 23.33
N LEU A 49 9.33 0.01 22.14
CA LEU A 49 9.78 1.40 21.96
C LEU A 49 8.72 2.46 22.30
N PHE A 50 7.42 2.10 22.32
CA PHE A 50 6.35 3.03 22.69
C PHE A 50 6.04 3.08 24.18
N ALA A 51 6.48 2.09 24.97
CA ALA A 51 6.25 2.11 26.41
C ALA A 51 6.99 3.28 27.07
N ASP A 52 8.23 3.52 26.65
CA ASP A 52 9.05 4.64 27.12
C ASP A 52 8.45 5.99 26.69
N LEU A 53 8.00 6.10 25.43
CA LEU A 53 7.34 7.32 24.92
C LEU A 53 6.05 7.63 25.68
N ALA A 54 5.23 6.62 25.98
CA ALA A 54 3.99 6.79 26.74
C ALA A 54 4.23 7.18 28.21
N ALA A 55 5.38 6.79 28.77
CA ALA A 55 5.81 7.19 30.11
C ALA A 55 6.39 8.61 30.18
N GLY A 56 6.33 9.38 29.08
CA GLY A 56 6.83 10.76 29.02
C GLY A 56 8.33 10.87 28.73
N ALA A 57 8.95 9.82 28.19
CA ALA A 57 10.33 9.90 27.71
C ALA A 57 10.47 10.89 26.53
N ALA A 58 11.71 11.32 26.30
CA ALA A 58 12.04 12.20 25.18
C ALA A 58 11.63 11.59 23.82
N PRO A 59 11.26 12.42 22.83
CA PRO A 59 10.92 11.94 21.50
C PRO A 59 12.04 11.09 20.88
N LEU A 60 11.67 9.97 20.28
CA LEU A 60 12.58 9.16 19.50
C LEU A 60 12.88 9.90 18.20
N THR A 61 14.11 10.38 18.04
CA THR A 61 14.57 11.04 16.82
C THR A 61 15.41 10.08 15.99
N VAL A 62 15.03 9.91 14.72
CA VAL A 62 15.82 9.20 13.71
C VAL A 62 16.26 10.21 12.66
N GLU A 63 17.57 10.42 12.57
CA GLU A 63 18.19 11.24 11.53
C GLU A 63 18.61 10.32 10.38
N LEU A 64 18.03 10.55 9.21
CA LEU A 64 18.36 9.86 7.97
C LEU A 64 19.17 10.85 7.11
N PRO A 65 20.47 10.63 6.88
CA PRO A 65 21.25 11.51 6.03
C PRO A 65 20.76 11.43 4.58
N ALA A 66 21.03 12.48 3.81
CA ALA A 66 20.81 12.44 2.37
C ALA A 66 21.64 11.30 1.75
N ASP A 67 21.02 10.51 0.90
CA ASP A 67 21.62 9.33 0.30
C ASP A 67 21.22 9.21 -1.18
N ARG A 68 22.02 8.53 -1.98
CA ARG A 68 21.71 8.23 -3.38
C ARG A 68 21.70 6.73 -3.56
N ARG A 69 20.52 6.16 -3.75
CA ARG A 69 20.36 4.70 -3.85
C ARG A 69 19.99 4.26 -5.25
N VAL A 70 20.41 3.05 -5.55
CA VAL A 70 20.00 2.30 -6.73
C VAL A 70 19.26 1.08 -6.24
N ASP A 71 18.05 0.88 -6.75
CA ASP A 71 17.30 -0.35 -6.51
C ASP A 71 17.30 -1.22 -7.78
N LEU A 72 17.87 -2.41 -7.66
CA LEU A 72 17.82 -3.42 -8.72
C LEU A 72 16.41 -4.02 -8.86
N GLY A 73 15.62 -4.05 -7.80
CA GLY A 73 14.32 -4.72 -7.79
C GLY A 73 14.46 -6.23 -8.04
N LEU A 74 15.51 -6.86 -7.51
CA LEU A 74 15.77 -8.30 -7.64
C LEU A 74 15.73 -8.96 -6.26
N VAL A 75 15.00 -10.07 -6.17
CA VAL A 75 15.09 -11.00 -5.04
C VAL A 75 15.96 -12.16 -5.49
N VAL A 76 17.06 -12.42 -4.77
CA VAL A 76 18.02 -13.47 -5.11
C VAL A 76 18.17 -14.47 -3.97
N ASP A 77 18.47 -15.74 -4.31
CA ASP A 77 18.85 -16.73 -3.31
C ASP A 77 20.29 -16.48 -2.86
N SER A 78 20.45 -15.89 -1.68
CA SER A 78 21.74 -15.66 -1.03
C SER A 78 21.88 -16.40 0.29
N THR A 79 20.93 -17.27 0.62
CA THR A 79 20.82 -17.89 1.95
C THR A 79 21.87 -18.97 2.20
N ASP A 80 22.36 -19.61 1.14
CA ASP A 80 23.39 -20.64 1.21
C ASP A 80 24.39 -20.46 0.06
N ALA A 81 25.68 -20.42 0.39
CA ALA A 81 26.76 -20.36 -0.60
C ALA A 81 26.79 -21.57 -1.55
N ALA A 82 26.28 -22.74 -1.14
CA ALA A 82 26.15 -23.90 -1.99
C ALA A 82 25.19 -23.64 -3.17
N HIS A 83 24.09 -22.93 -2.93
CA HIS A 83 23.14 -22.54 -3.99
C HIS A 83 23.70 -21.46 -4.91
N ALA A 84 24.67 -20.68 -4.43
CA ALA A 84 25.31 -19.61 -5.20
C ALA A 84 26.62 -20.04 -5.90
N ARG A 85 26.97 -21.33 -5.92
CA ARG A 85 28.22 -21.83 -6.54
C ARG A 85 28.35 -21.40 -7.99
N ASP A 86 27.27 -21.53 -8.75
CA ASP A 86 27.20 -21.18 -10.18
C ASP A 86 26.71 -19.73 -10.42
N GLY A 87 26.54 -18.94 -9.35
CA GLY A 87 26.02 -17.59 -9.39
C GLY A 87 24.73 -17.42 -8.58
N LEU A 88 24.21 -16.19 -8.50
CA LEU A 88 23.01 -15.88 -7.71
C LEU A 88 21.73 -16.17 -8.49
N ARG A 89 20.89 -17.09 -7.99
CA ARG A 89 19.59 -17.37 -8.61
C ARG A 89 18.59 -16.25 -8.32
N VAL A 90 17.94 -15.74 -9.35
CA VAL A 90 16.87 -14.75 -9.25
C VAL A 90 15.55 -15.46 -8.92
N LEU A 91 14.98 -15.15 -7.76
CA LEU A 91 13.71 -15.69 -7.29
C LEU A 91 12.53 -14.85 -7.77
N ALA A 92 12.67 -13.52 -7.75
CA ALA A 92 11.65 -12.60 -8.21
C ALA A 92 12.25 -11.31 -8.77
N VAL A 93 11.46 -10.62 -9.60
CA VAL A 93 11.80 -9.33 -10.18
C VAL A 93 10.65 -8.37 -9.89
N THR A 94 10.94 -7.24 -9.25
CA THR A 94 9.97 -6.18 -8.97
C THR A 94 9.61 -5.46 -10.27
N PRO A 95 8.31 -5.39 -10.64
CA PRO A 95 7.87 -4.64 -11.81
C PRO A 95 8.34 -3.18 -11.76
N GLY A 96 8.83 -2.66 -12.89
CA GLY A 96 9.34 -1.29 -12.98
C GLY A 96 10.75 -1.07 -12.43
N GLY A 97 11.32 -2.01 -11.67
CA GLY A 97 12.70 -1.94 -11.16
C GLY A 97 13.78 -2.05 -12.24
N LEU A 98 15.03 -1.72 -11.91
CA LEU A 98 16.14 -1.73 -12.87
C LEU A 98 16.36 -3.12 -13.50
N GLY A 99 16.27 -4.19 -12.72
CA GLY A 99 16.38 -5.57 -13.20
C GLY A 99 15.32 -5.91 -14.25
N ALA A 100 14.07 -5.46 -14.05
CA ALA A 100 13.00 -5.64 -15.03
C ALA A 100 13.31 -4.88 -16.34
N ARG A 101 13.79 -3.63 -16.24
CA ARG A 101 14.15 -2.80 -17.41
C ARG A 101 15.35 -3.36 -18.17
N MET A 102 16.31 -3.97 -17.48
CA MET A 102 17.43 -4.72 -18.06
C MET A 102 17.00 -6.04 -18.71
N GLY A 103 15.77 -6.49 -18.45
CA GLY A 103 15.24 -7.74 -18.99
C GLY A 103 15.65 -8.98 -18.20
N VAL A 104 16.06 -8.83 -16.94
CA VAL A 104 16.26 -9.94 -15.99
C VAL A 104 14.90 -10.59 -15.70
N ARG A 105 14.88 -11.92 -15.53
CA ARG A 105 13.68 -12.71 -15.28
C ARG A 105 13.86 -13.60 -14.06
N ALA A 106 12.75 -13.95 -13.41
CA ALA A 106 12.78 -15.01 -12.40
C ALA A 106 13.30 -16.31 -13.02
N GLY A 107 14.15 -17.02 -12.30
CA GLY A 107 14.83 -18.23 -12.76
C GLY A 107 16.20 -18.01 -13.41
N ASP A 108 16.55 -16.77 -13.75
CA ASP A 108 17.89 -16.41 -14.21
C ASP A 108 18.95 -16.70 -13.13
N VAL A 109 20.18 -17.00 -13.54
CA VAL A 109 21.33 -17.10 -12.62
C VAL A 109 22.33 -16.01 -12.96
N LEU A 110 22.60 -15.11 -12.02
CA LEU A 110 23.56 -14.02 -12.17
C LEU A 110 24.97 -14.55 -12.00
N THR A 111 25.74 -14.57 -13.08
CA THR A 111 27.10 -15.12 -13.13
C THR A 111 28.17 -14.03 -13.06
N ARG A 112 27.83 -12.77 -13.37
CA ARG A 112 28.75 -11.63 -13.37
C ARG A 112 28.03 -10.33 -13.02
N VAL A 113 28.74 -9.43 -12.35
CA VAL A 113 28.36 -8.02 -12.19
C VAL A 113 29.50 -7.15 -12.72
N ASN A 114 29.21 -6.30 -13.69
CA ASN A 114 30.21 -5.53 -14.43
C ASN A 114 31.33 -6.47 -14.94
N ALA A 115 32.58 -6.20 -14.55
CA ALA A 115 33.73 -7.05 -14.87
C ALA A 115 34.01 -8.15 -13.83
N GLN A 116 33.25 -8.22 -12.74
CA GLN A 116 33.54 -9.08 -11.58
C GLN A 116 32.67 -10.36 -11.61
N PRO A 117 33.27 -11.55 -11.44
CA PRO A 117 32.51 -12.80 -11.36
C PRO A 117 31.69 -12.88 -10.08
N LEU A 118 30.52 -13.54 -10.17
CA LEU A 118 29.66 -13.87 -9.02
C LEU A 118 29.68 -15.37 -8.68
N THR A 119 30.43 -16.17 -9.43
CA THR A 119 30.52 -17.62 -9.28
C THR A 119 31.65 -18.02 -8.32
N GLY A 120 31.43 -19.09 -7.53
CA GLY A 120 32.49 -19.71 -6.73
C GLY A 120 33.05 -18.87 -5.59
N LEU A 121 32.33 -17.84 -5.14
CA LEU A 121 32.83 -16.90 -4.12
C LEU A 121 32.76 -17.45 -2.69
N GLY A 122 32.02 -18.53 -2.44
CA GLY A 122 31.90 -19.14 -1.12
C GLY A 122 30.97 -18.36 -0.17
N ALA A 123 31.17 -18.58 1.13
CA ALA A 123 30.31 -18.09 2.19
C ALA A 123 30.98 -17.01 3.06
N ASP A 124 30.18 -16.13 3.64
CA ASP A 124 30.60 -15.28 4.75
C ASP A 124 30.60 -16.05 6.09
N ALA A 125 30.90 -15.34 7.19
CA ALA A 125 30.95 -15.92 8.54
C ALA A 125 29.60 -16.53 9.00
N ASP A 126 28.48 -16.08 8.42
CA ASP A 126 27.12 -16.54 8.71
C ASP A 126 26.66 -17.63 7.73
N GLY A 127 27.51 -18.08 6.80
CA GLY A 127 27.16 -19.07 5.78
C GLY A 127 26.47 -18.52 4.53
N ARG A 128 26.29 -17.19 4.42
CA ARG A 128 25.59 -16.56 3.29
C ARG A 128 26.50 -16.41 2.08
N ALA A 129 25.90 -16.43 0.89
CA ALA A 129 26.65 -16.31 -0.36
C ALA A 129 27.37 -14.96 -0.51
N LEU A 130 28.70 -14.97 -0.58
CA LEU A 130 29.53 -13.77 -0.81
C LEU A 130 29.22 -13.07 -2.13
N ALA A 131 28.65 -13.79 -3.10
CA ALA A 131 28.17 -13.23 -4.35
C ALA A 131 27.15 -12.10 -4.15
N ALA A 132 26.27 -12.20 -3.15
CA ALA A 132 25.26 -11.17 -2.88
C ALA A 132 25.90 -9.86 -2.38
N SER A 133 26.90 -9.98 -1.49
CA SER A 133 27.68 -8.84 -1.02
C SER A 133 28.44 -8.18 -2.18
N ARG A 134 29.09 -8.99 -3.03
CA ARG A 134 29.80 -8.47 -4.22
C ARG A 134 28.87 -7.73 -5.18
N LEU A 135 27.68 -8.27 -5.42
CA LEU A 135 26.67 -7.63 -6.27
C LEU A 135 26.25 -6.26 -5.70
N ARG A 136 26.03 -6.18 -4.38
CA ARG A 136 25.67 -4.93 -3.69
C ARG A 136 26.80 -3.91 -3.73
N GLU A 137 28.02 -4.32 -3.41
CA GLU A 137 29.22 -3.45 -3.48
C GLU A 137 29.41 -2.86 -4.88
N ALA A 138 29.23 -3.66 -5.93
CA ALA A 138 29.36 -3.20 -7.31
C ALA A 138 28.26 -2.18 -7.71
N LEU A 139 27.09 -2.24 -7.06
CA LEU A 139 26.00 -1.30 -7.25
C LEU A 139 26.23 0.01 -6.49
N ASP A 140 26.76 -0.07 -5.27
CA ASP A 140 27.04 1.10 -4.42
C ASP A 140 28.22 1.92 -4.97
N ALA A 141 29.22 1.26 -5.56
CA ALA A 141 30.41 1.90 -6.14
C ALA A 141 30.19 2.59 -7.50
N LEU A 142 28.99 2.49 -8.06
CA LEU A 142 28.68 2.78 -9.46
C LEU A 142 28.40 4.27 -9.70
N PRO A 143 29.18 5.04 -10.48
CA PRO A 143 28.93 6.47 -10.68
C PRO A 143 27.55 6.78 -11.27
N ASP A 144 27.03 7.98 -11.01
CA ASP A 144 25.75 8.43 -11.57
C ASP A 144 25.78 8.41 -13.10
N GLY A 145 24.77 7.82 -13.74
CA GLY A 145 24.68 7.69 -15.19
C GLY A 145 25.60 6.63 -15.80
N ALA A 146 26.42 5.94 -15.01
CA ALA A 146 27.22 4.83 -15.50
C ALA A 146 26.33 3.64 -15.88
N ALA A 147 26.80 2.86 -16.87
CA ALA A 147 26.14 1.63 -17.26
C ALA A 147 26.39 0.52 -16.22
N PHE A 148 25.33 -0.14 -15.79
CA PHE A 148 25.44 -1.36 -14.99
C PHE A 148 25.27 -2.57 -15.90
N ALA A 149 26.20 -3.51 -15.82
CA ALA A 149 26.15 -4.73 -16.61
C ALA A 149 25.97 -5.97 -15.72
N LEU A 150 25.14 -6.90 -16.18
CA LEU A 150 24.94 -8.20 -15.56
C LEU A 150 25.21 -9.30 -16.58
N GLY A 151 26.02 -10.28 -16.17
CA GLY A 151 26.12 -11.57 -16.86
C GLY A 151 25.07 -12.51 -16.28
N VAL A 152 24.24 -13.09 -17.14
CA VAL A 152 23.12 -13.93 -16.75
C VAL A 152 23.16 -15.24 -17.52
N ASP A 153 23.01 -16.37 -16.83
CA ASP A 153 22.64 -17.63 -17.46
C ASP A 153 21.12 -17.80 -17.44
N ARG A 154 20.53 -17.91 -18.62
CA ARG A 154 19.10 -18.17 -18.82
C ARG A 154 18.92 -19.50 -19.52
N GLY A 155 18.61 -20.53 -18.75
CA GLY A 155 18.37 -21.88 -19.28
C GLY A 155 19.58 -22.46 -20.02
N GLY A 156 20.79 -22.21 -19.53
CA GLY A 156 22.06 -22.66 -20.13
C GLY A 156 22.63 -21.72 -21.19
N ARG A 157 21.97 -20.58 -21.46
CA ARG A 157 22.45 -19.56 -22.39
C ARG A 157 22.97 -18.34 -21.64
N ALA A 158 24.25 -18.06 -21.81
CA ALA A 158 24.87 -16.83 -21.33
C ALA A 158 24.36 -15.60 -22.10
N LEU A 159 23.88 -14.61 -21.35
CA LEU A 159 23.40 -13.31 -21.80
C LEU A 159 24.17 -12.20 -21.08
N ALA A 160 24.51 -11.15 -21.81
CA ALA A 160 25.03 -9.91 -21.24
C ALA A 160 23.94 -8.85 -21.31
N LEU A 161 23.50 -8.36 -20.14
CA LEU A 161 22.48 -7.33 -20.00
C LEU A 161 23.13 -6.06 -19.50
N SER A 162 22.77 -4.90 -20.05
CA SER A 162 23.32 -3.61 -19.63
C SER A 162 22.26 -2.53 -19.73
N ALA A 163 22.21 -1.63 -18.73
CA ALA A 163 21.36 -0.45 -18.75
C ALA A 163 22.02 0.71 -17.98
N PRO A 164 21.71 1.97 -18.34
CA PRO A 164 22.11 3.10 -17.52
C PRO A 164 21.43 3.03 -16.14
N VAL A 165 22.18 3.41 -15.11
CA VAL A 165 21.65 3.52 -13.75
C VAL A 165 21.24 4.94 -13.45
N GLU A 166 19.99 5.10 -13.02
CA GLU A 166 19.52 6.34 -12.43
C GLU A 166 19.50 6.15 -10.91
N ARG A 167 20.27 6.98 -10.20
CA ARG A 167 20.27 7.00 -8.75
C ARG A 167 19.12 7.85 -8.26
N VAL A 168 18.30 7.32 -7.35
CA VAL A 168 17.24 8.08 -6.69
C VAL A 168 17.86 8.86 -5.55
N ALA A 169 17.71 10.18 -5.58
CA ALA A 169 18.14 11.05 -4.50
C ALA A 169 17.13 10.98 -3.35
N LEU A 170 17.56 10.42 -2.22
CA LEU A 170 16.82 10.44 -0.98
C LEU A 170 17.25 11.69 -0.20
N PRO A 171 16.33 12.60 0.14
CA PRO A 171 16.67 13.78 0.92
C PRO A 171 17.10 13.39 2.32
N ALA A 172 17.85 14.28 2.99
CA ALA A 172 18.03 14.16 4.42
C ALA A 172 16.66 14.32 5.10
N MET A 173 16.33 13.43 6.03
CA MET A 173 15.05 13.43 6.72
C MET A 173 15.28 13.27 8.22
N ARG A 174 14.57 14.08 8.99
CA ARG A 174 14.46 13.92 10.44
C ARG A 174 13.07 13.39 10.75
N VAL A 175 13.00 12.20 11.33
CA VAL A 175 11.74 11.61 11.80
C VAL A 175 11.73 11.68 13.31
N GLU A 176 10.73 12.36 13.88
CA GLU A 176 10.54 12.47 15.31
C GLU A 176 9.25 11.73 15.69
N LEU A 177 9.39 10.71 16.54
CA LEU A 177 8.27 10.01 17.16
C LEU A 177 8.15 10.49 18.60
N ALA A 178 7.14 11.31 18.84
CA ALA A 178 6.75 11.74 20.18
C ALA A 178 5.41 11.09 20.55
N ALA A 179 5.18 10.89 21.84
CA ALA A 179 3.82 10.72 22.32
C ALA A 179 3.08 12.03 22.03
N ALA A 180 2.23 12.01 21.02
CA ALA A 180 1.23 13.05 20.89
C ALA A 180 0.20 12.81 22.00
N ALA A 181 -0.19 13.87 22.71
CA ALA A 181 -1.49 13.83 23.38
C ALA A 181 -2.50 13.40 22.32
N ASP A 182 -3.45 12.53 22.70
CA ASP A 182 -4.64 12.37 21.87
C ASP A 182 -5.10 13.79 21.52
N PRO A 183 -5.27 14.11 20.23
CA PRO A 183 -5.65 15.45 19.85
C PRO A 183 -6.85 15.83 20.73
N PRO A 184 -6.85 17.02 21.36
CA PRO A 184 -7.91 17.40 22.27
C PRO A 184 -9.22 17.14 21.55
N ALA A 185 -10.14 16.43 22.22
CA ALA A 185 -11.49 16.22 21.69
C ALA A 185 -11.96 17.60 21.21
N ALA A 186 -12.16 17.74 19.90
CA ALA A 186 -12.50 19.04 19.35
C ALA A 186 -13.80 19.47 20.00
N ASP A 187 -13.75 20.56 20.76
CA ASP A 187 -14.93 21.18 21.34
C ASP A 187 -15.95 21.41 20.21
N GLY A 188 -17.09 20.74 20.32
CA GLY A 188 -18.33 21.17 19.67
C GLY A 188 -18.47 20.93 18.16
N SER A 189 -17.73 20.03 17.51
CA SER A 189 -18.17 19.56 16.19
C SER A 189 -19.26 18.50 16.36
N SER A 190 -20.52 18.89 16.18
CA SER A 190 -21.74 18.07 16.28
C SER A 190 -21.86 17.01 15.18
N CYS A 191 -20.76 16.36 14.81
CA CYS A 191 -20.73 15.40 13.74
C CYS A 191 -19.97 14.14 14.16
N ALA A 192 -20.32 13.05 13.50
CA ALA A 192 -19.64 11.78 13.60
C ALA A 192 -19.59 11.16 12.21
N ARG A 193 -18.85 10.06 12.07
CA ARG A 193 -18.65 9.38 10.79
C ARG A 193 -18.90 7.90 10.91
N ILE A 194 -19.49 7.33 9.88
CA ILE A 194 -19.50 5.89 9.66
C ILE A 194 -18.55 5.60 8.50
N SER A 195 -17.67 4.64 8.68
CA SER A 195 -16.69 4.23 7.67
C SER A 195 -16.89 2.78 7.27
N THR A 196 -16.91 2.50 5.97
CA THR A 196 -16.90 1.13 5.42
C THR A 196 -15.51 0.75 4.89
N PHE A 197 -14.46 1.42 5.37
CA PHE A 197 -13.08 1.19 4.93
C PHE A 197 -12.60 -0.24 5.25
N ASP A 198 -11.94 -0.89 4.29
CA ASP A 198 -11.63 -2.31 4.32
C ASP A 198 -10.28 -2.64 4.99
N VAL A 199 -10.21 -2.42 6.31
CA VAL A 199 -9.12 -2.93 7.17
C VAL A 199 -9.66 -3.84 8.28
N ALA A 200 -10.86 -4.38 8.07
CA ALA A 200 -11.54 -5.16 9.10
C ALA A 200 -10.77 -6.47 9.41
N PRO A 201 -10.63 -6.83 10.70
CA PRO A 201 -9.79 -7.94 11.14
C PRO A 201 -10.30 -9.30 10.64
N ARG A 202 -9.57 -9.90 9.69
CA ARG A 202 -9.95 -11.18 9.08
C ARG A 202 -9.87 -12.37 10.04
N ASN A 203 -8.97 -12.32 11.02
CA ASN A 203 -8.89 -13.31 12.09
C ASN A 203 -10.16 -13.32 12.98
N GLN A 204 -10.88 -12.20 13.07
CA GLN A 204 -12.18 -12.10 13.74
C GLN A 204 -13.37 -12.32 12.79
N ARG A 205 -13.07 -12.74 11.55
CA ARG A 205 -14.04 -12.98 10.48
C ARG A 205 -14.91 -11.75 10.17
N VAL A 206 -14.32 -10.56 10.25
CA VAL A 206 -14.96 -9.31 9.84
C VAL A 206 -14.48 -8.94 8.44
N TYR A 207 -15.44 -8.67 7.57
CA TYR A 207 -15.26 -8.49 6.13
C TYR A 207 -15.86 -7.16 5.65
N PRO A 208 -15.59 -6.75 4.38
CA PRO A 208 -16.17 -5.55 3.81
C PRO A 208 -17.70 -5.54 3.88
N ALA A 209 -18.27 -4.36 4.14
CA ALA A 209 -19.69 -4.10 4.10
C ALA A 209 -19.99 -2.87 3.23
N ALA A 210 -21.18 -2.80 2.66
CA ALA A 210 -21.72 -1.60 2.03
C ALA A 210 -22.73 -0.95 2.97
N LEU A 211 -22.59 0.34 3.22
CA LEU A 211 -23.66 1.12 3.83
C LEU A 211 -24.60 1.61 2.73
N LEU A 212 -25.85 1.18 2.77
CA LEU A 212 -26.85 1.52 1.75
C LEU A 212 -27.72 2.68 2.23
N LEU A 213 -28.27 2.58 3.44
CA LEU A 213 -29.16 3.59 4.00
C LEU A 213 -28.73 4.00 5.40
N ILE A 214 -28.97 5.26 5.74
CA ILE A 214 -28.96 5.81 7.10
C ILE A 214 -30.36 6.37 7.36
N ASP A 215 -31.05 5.83 8.36
CA ASP A 215 -32.43 6.20 8.73
C ASP A 215 -33.41 6.14 7.54
N GLY A 216 -33.26 5.10 6.72
CA GLY A 216 -34.08 4.88 5.52
C GLY A 216 -33.75 5.79 4.33
N ARG A 217 -32.73 6.67 4.43
CA ARG A 217 -32.27 7.55 3.35
C ARG A 217 -30.97 7.02 2.75
N ASN A 218 -30.77 7.22 1.45
CA ASN A 218 -29.54 6.80 0.79
C ASN A 218 -28.31 7.42 1.48
N ALA A 219 -27.37 6.56 1.90
CA ALA A 219 -26.22 6.98 2.71
C ALA A 219 -25.27 7.90 1.96
N GLY A 220 -25.20 7.80 0.62
CA GLY A 220 -24.31 8.64 -0.17
C GLY A 220 -24.23 8.24 -1.65
N VAL A 221 -23.19 8.74 -2.31
CA VAL A 221 -22.89 8.35 -3.71
C VAL A 221 -22.24 6.97 -3.77
N SER A 222 -22.46 6.26 -4.87
CA SER A 222 -21.84 4.93 -5.08
C SER A 222 -20.31 5.01 -4.95
N GLY A 223 -19.73 4.11 -4.15
CA GLY A 223 -18.28 4.05 -3.91
C GLY A 223 -17.77 4.94 -2.77
N GLN A 224 -18.61 5.81 -2.20
CA GLN A 224 -18.28 6.53 -0.98
C GLN A 224 -18.05 5.55 0.18
N GLN A 225 -16.99 5.75 0.94
CA GLN A 225 -16.64 4.87 2.07
C GLN A 225 -16.74 5.57 3.43
N ASN A 226 -17.04 6.86 3.43
CA ASN A 226 -17.11 7.69 4.63
C ASN A 226 -18.36 8.54 4.60
N PHE A 227 -19.20 8.38 5.62
CA PHE A 227 -20.53 8.95 5.69
C PHE A 227 -20.64 9.83 6.92
N ARG A 228 -21.01 11.10 6.74
CA ARG A 228 -21.25 12.02 7.85
C ARG A 228 -22.62 11.71 8.46
N VAL A 229 -22.66 11.63 9.77
CA VAL A 229 -23.87 11.36 10.55
C VAL A 229 -23.93 12.29 11.76
N SER A 230 -25.12 12.70 12.16
CA SER A 230 -25.32 13.47 13.38
C SER A 230 -25.08 12.59 14.62
N PRO A 231 -24.75 13.16 15.77
CA PRO A 231 -24.84 12.45 17.03
C PRO A 231 -26.31 12.06 17.33
N GLY A 232 -26.51 10.86 17.86
CA GLY A 232 -27.83 10.32 18.17
C GLY A 232 -27.98 8.86 17.77
N HIS A 233 -29.19 8.33 17.95
CA HIS A 233 -29.55 6.99 17.54
C HIS A 233 -29.84 6.93 16.03
N HIS A 234 -29.19 6.00 15.34
CA HIS A 234 -29.32 5.82 13.90
C HIS A 234 -29.57 4.36 13.53
N VAL A 235 -30.31 4.16 12.44
CA VAL A 235 -30.57 2.83 11.87
C VAL A 235 -29.87 2.71 10.53
N LEU A 236 -28.88 1.83 10.45
CA LEU A 236 -28.08 1.60 9.26
C LEU A 236 -28.62 0.42 8.49
N THR A 237 -28.86 0.57 7.19
CA THR A 237 -29.11 -0.57 6.29
C THR A 237 -27.83 -0.94 5.58
N VAL A 238 -27.40 -2.17 5.80
CA VAL A 238 -26.07 -2.67 5.44
C VAL A 238 -26.23 -3.87 4.51
N ALA A 239 -25.36 -3.98 3.51
CA ALA A 239 -25.18 -5.20 2.73
C ALA A 239 -23.78 -5.76 2.97
N GLU A 240 -23.65 -7.08 2.93
CA GLU A 240 -22.36 -7.74 2.94
C GLU A 240 -21.63 -7.57 1.60
N ARG A 241 -20.31 -7.49 1.64
CA ARG A 241 -19.43 -7.48 0.46
C ARG A 241 -18.30 -8.51 0.60
N ILE A 242 -18.60 -9.67 1.17
CA ILE A 242 -17.63 -10.73 1.44
C ILE A 242 -17.30 -11.43 0.13
N ASP A 243 -16.04 -11.52 -0.29
CA ASP A 243 -15.68 -12.20 -1.54
C ASP A 243 -16.06 -13.70 -1.45
N ARG A 244 -16.67 -14.26 -2.50
CA ARG A 244 -17.03 -15.70 -2.57
C ARG A 244 -15.85 -16.61 -2.24
N ARG A 245 -14.63 -16.23 -2.60
CA ARG A 245 -13.41 -17.00 -2.33
C ARG A 245 -13.06 -17.09 -0.84
N GLN A 246 -13.60 -16.18 -0.03
CA GLN A 246 -13.39 -16.13 1.42
C GLN A 246 -14.45 -16.92 2.18
N LEU A 247 -15.46 -17.44 1.49
CA LEU A 247 -16.53 -18.21 2.09
C LEU A 247 -16.28 -19.73 2.02
N PRO A 248 -16.68 -20.48 3.06
CA PRO A 248 -16.75 -21.94 2.99
C PRO A 248 -17.64 -22.40 1.84
N SER A 249 -17.19 -23.42 1.10
CA SER A 249 -17.94 -23.99 -0.04
C SER A 249 -19.36 -24.44 0.33
N THR A 250 -19.54 -24.92 1.57
CA THR A 250 -20.85 -25.30 2.12
C THR A 250 -21.80 -24.11 2.27
N LEU A 251 -21.30 -22.94 2.66
CA LEU A 251 -22.09 -21.72 2.73
C LEU A 251 -22.44 -21.20 1.34
N ILE A 252 -21.50 -21.25 0.39
CA ILE A 252 -21.75 -20.85 -1.00
C ILE A 252 -22.85 -21.71 -1.63
N ALA A 253 -22.78 -23.03 -1.44
CA ALA A 253 -23.78 -23.97 -1.95
C ALA A 253 -25.18 -23.72 -1.36
N ARG A 254 -25.26 -23.34 -0.09
CA ARG A 254 -26.52 -23.05 0.61
C ARG A 254 -27.07 -21.66 0.31
N ALA A 255 -26.22 -20.64 0.15
CA ALA A 255 -26.62 -19.27 -0.12
C ALA A 255 -27.18 -19.09 -1.54
N GLY A 256 -26.84 -19.97 -2.49
CA GLY A 256 -27.49 -20.06 -3.79
C GLY A 256 -27.60 -18.71 -4.52
N ARG A 257 -28.84 -18.31 -4.84
CA ARG A 257 -29.16 -17.03 -5.51
C ARG A 257 -29.31 -15.84 -4.54
N SER A 258 -29.37 -16.08 -3.23
CA SER A 258 -29.56 -15.06 -2.18
C SER A 258 -28.25 -14.37 -1.77
N TYR A 259 -27.11 -14.93 -2.19
CA TYR A 259 -25.77 -14.37 -1.94
C TYR A 259 -25.65 -12.93 -2.46
N GLY A 260 -25.19 -12.00 -1.63
CA GLY A 260 -25.08 -10.58 -1.97
C GLY A 260 -26.39 -9.80 -2.04
N ALA A 261 -27.56 -10.47 -1.90
CA ALA A 261 -28.87 -9.83 -2.06
C ALA A 261 -29.51 -9.44 -0.73
N SER A 262 -29.14 -10.09 0.39
CA SER A 262 -29.72 -9.79 1.70
C SER A 262 -29.11 -8.52 2.30
N THR A 263 -29.95 -7.57 2.69
CA THR A 263 -29.57 -6.43 3.53
C THR A 263 -29.99 -6.66 4.97
N LYS A 264 -29.26 -6.10 5.93
CA LYS A 264 -29.60 -6.14 7.36
C LYS A 264 -29.54 -4.77 7.98
N THR A 265 -30.29 -4.59 9.07
CA THR A 265 -30.26 -3.36 9.85
C THR A 265 -29.28 -3.46 11.02
N LEU A 266 -28.62 -2.36 11.35
CA LEU A 266 -27.80 -2.18 12.54
C LEU A 266 -28.23 -0.89 13.23
N GLU A 267 -28.66 -0.99 14.48
CA GLU A 267 -28.94 0.16 15.33
C GLU A 267 -27.65 0.59 16.02
N ILE A 268 -27.41 1.90 16.07
CA ILE A 268 -26.19 2.47 16.63
C ILE A 268 -26.45 3.80 17.31
N ASP A 269 -25.89 3.96 18.51
CA ASP A 269 -25.80 5.25 19.19
C ASP A 269 -24.48 5.93 18.83
N VAL A 270 -24.60 7.05 18.14
CA VAL A 270 -23.49 7.81 17.58
C VAL A 270 -23.17 9.00 18.49
N SER A 271 -21.94 9.05 18.97
CA SER A 271 -21.39 10.16 19.75
C SER A 271 -20.63 11.12 18.84
N ALA A 272 -20.66 12.42 19.17
CA ALA A 272 -19.90 13.44 18.46
C ALA A 272 -18.39 13.16 18.50
N GLY A 273 -17.68 13.53 17.43
CA GLY A 273 -16.23 13.41 17.34
C GLY A 273 -15.71 11.98 17.20
N GLN A 274 -16.57 11.04 16.80
CA GLN A 274 -16.20 9.63 16.62
C GLN A 274 -16.33 9.17 15.18
N ILE A 275 -15.50 8.18 14.82
CA ILE A 275 -15.68 7.34 13.63
C ILE A 275 -16.00 5.91 14.03
N TYR A 276 -17.03 5.36 13.40
CA TYR A 276 -17.52 4.01 13.60
C TYR A 276 -17.20 3.19 12.36
N HIS A 277 -16.31 2.21 12.49
CA HIS A 277 -15.93 1.33 11.40
C HIS A 277 -16.91 0.16 11.30
N LEU A 278 -17.68 0.17 10.22
CA LEU A 278 -18.69 -0.82 9.89
C LEU A 278 -18.06 -1.98 9.12
N GLY A 279 -18.47 -3.20 9.46
CA GLY A 279 -18.08 -4.42 8.74
C GLY A 279 -19.18 -5.47 8.75
N ALA A 280 -18.98 -6.52 7.98
CA ALA A 280 -19.84 -7.71 7.95
C ALA A 280 -19.12 -8.85 8.68
N GLN A 281 -19.64 -9.27 9.83
CA GLN A 281 -19.10 -10.39 10.56
C GLN A 281 -19.70 -11.70 10.07
N LEU A 282 -18.85 -12.62 9.62
CA LEU A 282 -19.26 -13.93 9.13
C LEU A 282 -19.58 -14.88 10.30
N ARG A 283 -20.77 -15.47 10.25
CA ARG A 283 -21.27 -16.50 11.17
C ARG A 283 -21.36 -17.84 10.46
N VAL A 284 -20.24 -18.59 10.48
CA VAL A 284 -20.11 -19.87 9.75
C VAL A 284 -20.98 -21.00 10.30
N ASP A 285 -21.41 -20.84 11.56
CA ASP A 285 -22.28 -21.73 12.31
C ASP A 285 -23.77 -21.52 11.99
N ARG A 286 -24.10 -20.44 11.27
CA ARG A 286 -25.48 -20.02 10.98
C ARG A 286 -25.91 -20.36 9.55
N VAL A 287 -27.21 -20.55 9.36
CA VAL A 287 -27.80 -21.00 8.08
C VAL A 287 -28.11 -19.79 7.18
N PRO A 288 -27.90 -19.88 5.85
CA PRO A 288 -28.41 -18.88 4.92
C PRO A 288 -29.93 -18.73 5.01
N ASP A 289 -30.43 -17.49 4.97
CA ASP A 289 -31.85 -17.13 4.95
C ASP A 289 -32.68 -17.49 6.21
N ALA A 290 -32.04 -17.89 7.31
CA ALA A 290 -32.68 -17.79 8.61
C ALA A 290 -32.82 -16.29 8.98
N GLY A 291 -33.93 -15.88 9.59
CA GLY A 291 -34.36 -14.48 9.69
C GLY A 291 -33.38 -13.49 10.35
N PRO A 292 -33.81 -12.26 10.68
CA PRO A 292 -32.99 -11.31 11.44
C PRO A 292 -32.36 -11.99 12.67
N GLY A 293 -31.03 -11.96 12.80
CA GLY A 293 -30.29 -12.61 13.90
C GLY A 293 -29.85 -14.06 13.69
N GLU A 294 -30.38 -14.78 12.69
CA GLU A 294 -30.03 -16.20 12.45
C GLU A 294 -29.27 -16.44 11.15
N SER A 295 -29.12 -15.42 10.31
CA SER A 295 -28.42 -15.56 9.02
C SER A 295 -26.89 -15.56 9.16
N TRP A 296 -26.22 -16.16 8.16
CA TRP A 296 -24.79 -16.43 8.03
C TRP A 296 -23.82 -15.25 8.14
N TRP A 297 -24.31 -14.01 8.24
CA TRP A 297 -23.50 -12.82 8.50
C TRP A 297 -24.27 -11.81 9.34
N GLU A 298 -23.62 -10.88 10.04
CA GLU A 298 -24.30 -9.75 10.68
C GLU A 298 -23.50 -8.45 10.56
N PRO A 299 -24.16 -7.29 10.45
CA PRO A 299 -23.47 -6.01 10.46
C PRO A 299 -22.94 -5.73 11.87
N VAL A 300 -21.69 -5.28 11.97
CA VAL A 300 -21.05 -4.95 13.24
C VAL A 300 -20.24 -3.67 13.13
N ILE A 301 -20.18 -2.91 14.23
CA ILE A 301 -19.11 -1.94 14.42
C ILE A 301 -17.94 -2.66 15.05
N TRP A 302 -16.86 -2.81 14.31
CA TRP A 302 -15.68 -3.56 14.77
C TRP A 302 -14.61 -2.66 15.40
N LEU A 303 -14.68 -1.35 15.16
CA LEU A 303 -13.81 -0.36 15.77
C LEU A 303 -14.53 0.98 15.91
N THR A 304 -14.39 1.60 17.07
CA THR A 304 -14.75 3.00 17.30
C THR A 304 -13.48 3.76 17.65
N ALA A 305 -13.24 4.87 16.99
CA ALA A 305 -12.05 5.69 17.22
C ALA A 305 -12.40 7.19 17.20
N PRO A 306 -11.60 8.03 17.87
CA PRO A 306 -11.72 9.48 17.74
C PRO A 306 -11.50 9.93 16.30
N ALA A 307 -12.35 10.82 15.80
CA ALA A 307 -12.23 11.40 14.46
C ALA A 307 -12.63 12.87 14.41
N ARG A 308 -11.93 13.62 13.56
CA ARG A 308 -12.21 15.04 13.32
C ARG A 308 -13.38 15.20 12.34
N CYS A 309 -14.26 16.14 12.65
CA CYS A 309 -15.19 16.72 11.70
C CYS A 309 -14.53 17.89 10.99
N PRO A 310 -14.35 17.86 9.67
CA PRO A 310 -13.99 19.05 8.91
C PRO A 310 -15.14 20.06 8.87
#